data_AF-A0A840Q9U2-F1
#
_entry.id   AF-A0A840Q9U2-F1
#
_cell.length_a   1.000
_cell.length_b   1.000
_cell.length_c   1.000
_cell.angle_alpha   90.00
_cell.angle_beta   90.00
_cell.angle_gamma   90.00
#
_symmetry.space_group_name_H-M   'P 1'
#
loop_
_entity.id
_entity.type
_entity.pdbx_description
1 polymer ?
#
loop_
_entity_poly.entity_id
_entity_poly.type
_entity_poly.pdbx_seq_one_letter_code
_entity_poly.pdbx_strand_id
1 'polypeptide(L)'
;MRGRAARHAAYAAGQAGAVAHVGAHELGAAAYAIKAARAAAAPDGDSDAAGRLECRWQRDQLPAAIRELVLDDQRLRNDICWSVFDC
;
A
#
# COMPACT_ATOMS: atom_id res chain seq x y z
N MET A 1 -20.04 -3.76 4.97
CA MET A 1 -18.64 -3.90 4.47
C MET A 1 -17.71 -2.70 4.76
N ARG A 2 -18.18 -1.56 5.31
CA ARG A 2 -17.33 -0.35 5.54
C ARG A 2 -16.25 -0.47 6.64
N GLY A 3 -16.40 -1.40 7.60
CA GLY A 3 -15.47 -1.52 8.73
C GLY A 3 -14.06 -2.00 8.37
N ARG A 4 -13.87 -2.69 7.22
CA ARG A 4 -12.54 -3.16 6.80
C ARG A 4 -11.68 -2.05 6.21
N ALA A 5 -12.28 -1.13 5.46
CA ALA A 5 -11.56 0.01 4.87
C ALA A 5 -10.97 0.93 5.95
N ALA A 6 -11.81 1.36 6.90
CA ALA A 6 -11.37 2.22 8.01
C ALA A 6 -10.26 1.57 8.85
N ARG A 7 -10.37 0.26 9.10
CA ARG A 7 -9.33 -0.49 9.81
C ARG A 7 -8.00 -0.53 9.07
N HIS A 8 -8.01 -0.82 7.76
CA HIS A 8 -6.78 -0.83 6.96
C HIS A 8 -6.15 0.56 6.85
N ALA A 9 -6.97 1.60 6.70
CA ALA A 9 -6.47 2.98 6.70
C ALA A 9 -5.80 3.34 8.03
N ALA A 10 -6.38 2.92 9.16
CA ALA A 10 -5.75 3.11 10.47
C ALA A 10 -4.42 2.36 10.61
N TYR A 11 -4.30 1.13 10.08
CA TYR A 11 -3.03 0.42 10.03
C TYR A 11 -1.99 1.13 9.15
N ALA A 12 -2.40 1.64 7.99
CA ALA A 12 -1.52 2.39 7.11
C ALA A 12 -0.98 3.64 7.81
N ALA A 13 -1.85 4.44 8.42
CA ALA A 13 -1.48 5.65 9.15
C ALA A 13 -0.60 5.35 10.37
N GLY A 14 -0.94 4.31 11.15
CA GLY A 14 -0.16 3.89 12.31
C GLY A 14 1.24 3.44 11.93
N GLN A 15 1.39 2.69 10.84
CA GLN A 15 2.71 2.29 10.36
C GLN A 15 3.50 3.49 9.85
N ALA A 16 2.91 4.37 9.05
CA ALA A 16 3.56 5.60 8.57
C ALA A 16 4.09 6.47 9.74
N GLY A 17 3.34 6.58 10.84
CA GLY A 17 3.76 7.35 12.01
C GLY A 17 4.84 6.68 12.88
N ALA A 18 4.93 5.35 12.87
CA ALA A 18 5.89 4.59 13.68
C ALA A 18 7.27 4.37 13.00
N VAL A 19 7.41 4.71 11.70
CA VAL A 19 8.60 4.43 10.87
C VAL A 19 9.88 5.15 11.34
N ALA A 20 9.80 6.15 12.22
CA ALA A 20 10.96 6.94 12.66
C ALA A 20 12.11 6.13 13.33
N HIS A 21 11.95 4.82 13.58
CA HIS A 21 12.98 3.99 14.22
C HIS A 21 13.54 2.83 13.37
N VAL A 22 12.89 2.36 12.29
CA VAL A 22 13.37 1.20 11.49
C VAL A 22 12.93 1.29 10.03
N GLY A 23 13.86 1.59 9.10
CA GLY A 23 13.58 1.70 7.66
C GLY A 23 13.14 0.41 6.96
N ALA A 24 13.25 -0.76 7.62
CA ALA A 24 12.76 -2.03 7.08
C ALA A 24 11.24 -2.24 7.20
N HIS A 25 10.51 -1.31 7.85
CA HIS A 25 9.05 -1.37 8.03
C HIS A 25 8.27 -0.51 7.01
N GLU A 26 8.97 0.11 6.05
CA GLU A 26 8.45 1.20 5.23
C GLU A 26 7.31 0.81 4.27
N LEU A 27 7.25 -0.44 3.82
CA LEU A 27 6.24 -0.88 2.85
C LEU A 27 4.90 -1.29 3.46
N GLY A 28 4.84 -1.56 4.76
CA GLY A 28 3.60 -2.03 5.37
C GLY A 28 2.47 -0.98 5.27
N ALA A 29 2.82 0.30 5.43
CA ALA A 29 1.88 1.40 5.29
C ALA A 29 1.30 1.46 3.87
N ALA A 30 2.17 1.37 2.87
CA ALA A 30 1.82 1.33 1.45
C ALA A 30 0.90 0.13 1.13
N ALA A 31 1.25 -1.06 1.62
CA ALA A 31 0.47 -2.29 1.42
C ALA A 31 -0.93 -2.21 2.07
N TYR A 32 -1.02 -1.66 3.29
CA TYR A 32 -2.31 -1.48 3.96
C TYR A 32 -3.17 -0.41 3.30
N ALA A 33 -2.57 0.66 2.75
CA ALA A 33 -3.31 1.66 1.97
C ALA A 33 -3.95 1.02 0.73
N ILE A 34 -3.24 0.15 0.01
CA ILE A 34 -3.81 -0.62 -1.11
C ILE A 34 -4.97 -1.52 -0.63
N LYS A 35 -4.84 -2.19 0.51
CA LYS A 35 -5.94 -2.98 1.10
C LYS A 35 -7.12 -2.12 1.57
N ALA A 36 -6.87 -0.87 1.95
CA ALA A 36 -7.92 0.09 2.27
C ALA A 36 -8.67 0.51 1.01
N ALA A 37 -7.96 0.83 -0.08
CA ALA A 37 -8.54 1.14 -1.38
C ALA A 37 -9.41 -0.01 -1.93
N ARG A 38 -8.86 -1.24 -1.91
CA ARG A 38 -9.61 -2.46 -2.27
C ARG A 38 -10.90 -2.60 -1.45
N ALA A 39 -10.83 -2.37 -0.13
CA ALA A 39 -11.97 -2.50 0.77
C ALA A 39 -12.96 -1.33 0.71
N ALA A 40 -12.55 -0.18 0.19
CA ALA A 40 -13.37 1.02 0.02
C ALA A 40 -14.13 1.03 -1.31
N ALA A 41 -13.71 0.21 -2.29
CA ALA A 41 -14.42 0.05 -3.55
C ALA A 41 -15.90 -0.27 -3.31
N ALA A 42 -16.77 0.29 -4.15
CA ALA A 42 -18.21 0.04 -4.12
C ALA A 42 -18.48 -1.46 -4.31
N PRO A 43 -19.61 -2.00 -3.80
CA PRO A 43 -19.96 -3.42 -3.96
C PRO A 43 -19.94 -3.91 -5.41
N ASP A 44 -20.28 -3.03 -6.35
CA ASP A 44 -20.32 -3.30 -7.80
C ASP A 44 -19.03 -2.87 -8.52
N GLY A 45 -18.06 -2.33 -7.79
CA GLY A 45 -16.79 -1.84 -8.33
C GLY A 45 -15.69 -2.90 -8.34
N ASP A 46 -14.77 -2.82 -9.31
CA ASP A 46 -13.59 -3.68 -9.36
C ASP A 46 -12.59 -3.30 -8.25
N SER A 47 -12.67 -4.04 -7.14
CA SER A 47 -11.78 -3.91 -5.99
C SER A 47 -10.31 -4.04 -6.38
N ASP A 48 -9.97 -4.97 -7.28
CA ASP A 48 -8.59 -5.16 -7.71
C ASP A 48 -8.10 -3.99 -8.58
N ALA A 49 -8.96 -3.41 -9.42
CA ALA A 49 -8.64 -2.19 -10.14
C ALA A 49 -8.37 -1.02 -9.18
N ALA A 50 -9.16 -0.86 -8.11
CA ALA A 50 -8.91 0.16 -7.09
C ALA A 50 -7.54 -0.04 -6.42
N GLY A 51 -7.17 -1.28 -6.12
CA GLY A 51 -5.85 -1.60 -5.57
C GLY A 51 -4.70 -1.30 -6.56
N ARG A 52 -4.86 -1.65 -7.84
CA ARG A 52 -3.86 -1.34 -8.87
C ARG A 52 -3.69 0.17 -9.09
N LEU A 53 -4.79 0.93 -9.02
CA LEU A 53 -4.77 2.40 -9.12
C LEU A 53 -4.01 3.02 -7.94
N GLU A 54 -4.29 2.58 -6.72
CA GLU A 54 -3.57 3.02 -5.52
C GLU A 54 -2.07 2.69 -5.60
N CYS A 55 -1.71 1.47 -6.02
CA CYS A 55 -0.32 1.06 -6.22
C CYS A 55 0.42 1.97 -7.22
N ARG A 56 -0.18 2.26 -8.38
CA ARG A 56 0.41 3.18 -9.37
C ARG A 56 0.54 4.60 -8.83
N TRP A 57 -0.50 5.11 -8.17
CA TRP A 57 -0.48 6.43 -7.55
C TRP A 57 0.66 6.55 -6.53
N GLN A 58 0.84 5.56 -5.66
CA GLN A 58 1.94 5.55 -4.70
C GLN A 58 3.31 5.60 -5.39
N ARG A 59 3.51 4.85 -6.49
CA ARG A 59 4.75 4.86 -7.28
C ARG A 59 5.01 6.21 -7.94
N ASP A 60 3.96 6.88 -8.43
CA ASP A 60 4.06 8.19 -9.05
C ASP A 60 4.49 9.27 -8.05
N GLN A 61 4.11 9.13 -6.78
CA GLN A 61 4.49 10.03 -5.69
C GLN A 61 5.95 9.86 -5.23
N LEU A 62 6.68 8.82 -5.68
CA LEU A 62 8.05 8.57 -5.25
C LEU A 62 9.03 9.59 -5.88
N PRO A 63 9.85 10.28 -5.06
CA PRO A 63 10.97 11.08 -5.56
C PRO A 63 11.94 10.22 -6.39
N ALA A 64 12.45 10.79 -7.49
CA ALA A 64 13.32 10.08 -8.42
C ALA A 64 14.54 9.43 -7.73
N ALA A 65 15.12 10.10 -6.73
CA ALA A 65 16.31 9.65 -6.01
C ALA A 65 16.13 8.31 -5.24
N ILE A 66 14.90 7.97 -4.86
CA ILE A 66 14.60 6.75 -4.08
C ILE A 66 13.68 5.78 -4.82
N ARG A 67 13.19 6.16 -6.00
CA ARG A 67 12.16 5.40 -6.73
C ARG A 67 12.61 3.97 -6.99
N GLU A 68 13.81 3.76 -7.55
CA GLU A 68 14.30 2.41 -7.84
C GLU A 68 14.45 1.57 -6.57
N LEU A 69 15.01 2.15 -5.49
CA LEU A 69 15.17 1.47 -4.21
C LEU A 69 13.82 0.99 -3.65
N VAL A 70 12.79 1.83 -3.70
CA VAL A 70 11.45 1.48 -3.21
C VAL A 70 10.80 0.41 -4.10
N LEU A 71 10.95 0.50 -5.43
CA LEU A 71 10.39 -0.50 -6.34
C LEU A 71 11.06 -1.87 -6.17
N ASP A 72 12.37 -1.91 -5.94
CA ASP A 72 13.09 -3.14 -5.64
C ASP A 72 12.66 -3.75 -4.31
N ASP A 73 12.47 -2.93 -3.27
CA ASP A 73 11.98 -3.42 -1.98
C ASP A 73 10.53 -3.93 -2.10
N GLN A 74 9.67 -3.23 -2.87
CA GLN A 74 8.31 -3.68 -3.18
C GLN A 74 8.32 -5.05 -3.86
N ARG A 75 9.22 -5.27 -4.83
CA ARG A 75 9.36 -6.55 -5.52
C ARG A 75 9.87 -7.65 -4.60
N LEU A 76 10.89 -7.36 -3.77
CA LEU A 76 11.52 -8.34 -2.89
C LEU A 76 10.57 -8.82 -1.78
N ARG A 77 9.68 -7.94 -1.30
CA ARG A 77 8.80 -8.20 -0.15
C ARG A 77 7.34 -8.37 -0.52
N ASN A 78 7.01 -8.46 -1.80
CA ASN A 78 5.61 -8.47 -2.23
C ASN A 78 4.85 -9.68 -1.67
N ASP A 79 5.53 -10.82 -1.54
CA ASP A 79 4.98 -12.05 -0.97
C ASP A 79 4.48 -11.86 0.47
N ILE A 80 5.30 -11.24 1.32
CA ILE A 80 4.93 -10.92 2.71
C ILE A 80 3.93 -9.75 2.79
N CYS A 81 3.81 -8.96 1.72
CA CYS A 81 2.81 -7.91 1.56
C CYS A 81 1.58 -8.36 0.76
N TRP A 82 1.29 -9.67 0.68
CA TRP A 82 0.06 -10.21 0.05
C TRP A 82 -0.08 -9.90 -1.45
N SER A 83 1.03 -9.76 -2.17
CA SER A 83 1.08 -9.50 -3.62
C SER A 83 0.35 -8.22 -4.04
N VAL A 84 0.20 -7.24 -3.12
CA VAL A 84 -0.56 -6.01 -3.41
C VAL A 84 0.18 -5.06 -4.35
N PHE A 85 1.50 -5.23 -4.52
CA PHE A 85 2.31 -4.41 -5.42
C PHE A 85 2.37 -4.93 -6.87
N ASP A 86 1.61 -5.98 -7.21
CA ASP A 86 1.45 -6.44 -8.59
C ASP A 86 0.48 -5.52 -9.35
N CYS A 87 1.04 -4.36 -9.72
CA CYS A 87 0.47 -3.38 -10.62
C CYS A 87 1.47 -3.12 -11.77
#